data_AF-A0A7Y2U7T9-F1
#
_entry.id   AF-A0A7Y2U7T9-F1
#
_cell.length_a   1.000
_cell.length_b   1.000
_cell.length_c   1.000
_cell.angle_alpha   90.00
_cell.angle_beta   90.00
_cell.angle_gamma   90.00
#
_symmetry.space_group_name_H-M   'P 1'
#
loop_
_entity.id
_entity.type
_entity.pdbx_description
1 polymer ?
#
loop_
_entity_poly.entity_id
_entity_poly.type
_entity_poly.pdbx_seq_one_letter_code
_entity_poly.pdbx_strand_id
1 'polypeptide(L)'
;MAATQVIPRPTPVATVTRRAVPARVAPRPVKKATPRKVSRPSSRYHTVKRGDTLYGLSRRYKTSVSAIQRANHLKGTVIGIGKRLRIPAS
;
A
#
# COMPACT_ATOMS: atom_id res chain seq x y z
N MET A 1 0.08 26.69 80.72
CA MET A 1 0.28 27.46 79.48
C MET A 1 0.86 26.48 78.46
N ALA A 2 0.08 25.58 77.83
CA ALA A 2 -0.80 25.81 76.66
C ALA A 2 -0.05 26.59 75.56
N ALA A 3 0.21 26.06 74.34
CA ALA A 3 -0.68 25.27 73.52
C ALA A 3 0.04 24.19 72.70
N THR A 4 -0.43 22.95 72.86
CA THR A 4 -0.30 21.87 71.89
C THR A 4 -1.05 22.28 70.62
N GLN A 5 -0.36 22.45 69.50
CA GLN A 5 -1.00 22.72 68.22
C GLN A 5 -1.27 21.43 67.46
N VAL A 6 -2.53 21.27 67.06
CA VAL A 6 -3.19 20.07 66.55
C VAL A 6 -3.86 20.43 65.21
N ILE A 7 -3.51 19.68 64.14
CA ILE A 7 -4.31 19.37 62.92
C ILE A 7 -4.49 20.54 61.90
N PRO A 8 -4.60 20.34 60.55
CA PRO A 8 -5.03 19.14 59.80
C PRO A 8 -4.12 18.63 58.64
N ARG A 9 -4.19 17.30 58.42
CA ARG A 9 -4.19 16.67 57.07
C ARG A 9 -5.65 16.61 56.58
N PRO A 10 -6.03 16.28 55.33
CA PRO A 10 -5.28 16.08 54.07
C PRO A 10 -5.92 16.84 52.88
N THR A 11 -5.30 16.82 51.70
CA THR A 11 -6.05 16.56 50.45
C THR A 11 -5.25 15.60 49.57
N PRO A 12 -5.85 14.47 49.16
CA PRO A 12 -5.27 13.60 48.16
C PRO A 12 -5.71 14.01 46.74
N VAL A 13 -4.96 13.46 45.77
CA VAL A 13 -5.33 13.24 44.37
C VAL A 13 -5.05 14.38 43.38
N ALA A 14 -3.90 14.24 42.72
CA ALA A 14 -3.82 14.47 41.28
C ALA A 14 -3.17 13.25 40.62
N THR A 15 -3.96 12.19 40.45
CA THR A 15 -3.67 11.15 39.47
C THR A 15 -3.92 11.75 38.08
N VAL A 16 -2.86 12.21 37.42
CA VAL A 16 -2.87 12.27 35.95
C VAL A 16 -1.92 11.19 35.46
N THR A 17 -2.52 10.03 35.26
CA THR A 17 -2.07 8.91 34.45
C THR A 17 -1.48 9.44 33.14
N ARG A 18 -0.15 9.60 33.10
CA ARG A 18 0.54 9.82 31.83
C ARG A 18 0.59 8.47 31.11
N ARG A 19 -0.48 8.17 30.37
CA ARG A 19 -0.53 7.10 29.37
C ARG A 19 0.44 7.44 28.23
N ALA A 20 1.73 7.26 28.48
CA ALA A 20 2.74 7.21 27.44
C ALA A 20 2.79 5.77 26.94
N VAL A 21 2.00 5.51 25.92
CA VAL A 21 2.04 4.30 25.09
C VAL A 21 3.50 3.94 24.73
N PRO A 22 4.00 2.74 25.05
CA PRO A 22 5.15 2.20 24.37
C PRO A 22 4.68 1.68 23.01
N ALA A 23 4.48 2.58 22.04
CA ALA A 23 4.35 2.17 20.65
C ALA A 23 5.76 1.86 20.12
N ARG A 24 6.35 0.76 20.61
CA ARG A 24 7.44 0.08 19.90
C ARG A 24 6.82 -0.52 18.64
N VAL A 25 6.63 0.33 17.63
CA VAL A 25 6.30 -0.10 16.28
C VAL A 25 7.47 -0.98 15.85
N ALA A 26 7.20 -2.29 15.78
CA ALA A 26 8.15 -3.27 15.27
C ALA A 26 8.79 -2.75 13.96
N PRO A 27 10.11 -2.93 13.75
CA PRO A 27 10.65 -2.70 12.43
C PRO A 27 9.96 -3.68 11.50
N ARG A 28 9.07 -3.16 10.64
CA ARG A 28 8.55 -3.93 9.51
C ARG A 28 9.78 -4.43 8.74
N PRO A 29 9.88 -5.72 8.41
CA PRO A 29 10.98 -6.21 7.60
C PRO A 29 10.86 -5.52 6.23
N VAL A 30 11.71 -4.52 6.00
CA VAL A 30 11.96 -3.97 4.67
C VAL A 30 12.49 -5.12 3.84
N LYS A 31 11.60 -5.72 3.05
CA LYS A 31 11.94 -6.74 2.07
C LYS A 31 13.12 -6.22 1.26
N LYS A 32 14.27 -6.87 1.47
CA LYS A 32 15.55 -6.54 0.84
C LYS A 32 15.32 -6.31 -0.64
N ALA A 33 15.55 -5.07 -1.09
CA ALA A 33 15.56 -4.70 -2.48
C ALA A 33 16.66 -5.51 -3.16
N THR A 34 16.26 -6.57 -3.85
CA THR A 34 17.12 -7.28 -4.80
C THR A 34 17.48 -6.32 -5.94
N PRO A 35 18.69 -6.42 -6.52
CA PRO A 35 19.21 -5.45 -7.48
C PRO A 35 18.23 -5.32 -8.64
N ARG A 36 17.64 -4.13 -8.77
CA ARG A 36 16.70 -3.76 -9.80
C ARG A 36 17.43 -3.79 -11.14
N LYS A 37 17.43 -4.96 -11.79
CA LYS A 37 17.80 -5.11 -13.19
C LYS A 37 16.96 -4.08 -13.94
N VAL A 38 17.62 -3.07 -14.49
CA VAL A 38 16.99 -1.97 -15.22
C VAL A 38 16.52 -2.54 -16.57
N SER A 39 15.48 -3.38 -16.54
CA SER A 39 14.85 -3.89 -17.75
C SER A 39 14.09 -2.71 -18.35
N ARG A 40 14.68 -2.08 -19.36
CA ARG A 40 14.03 -1.05 -20.18
C ARG A 40 12.62 -1.55 -20.54
N PRO A 41 11.56 -0.78 -20.28
CA PRO A 41 10.20 -1.24 -20.49
C PRO A 41 9.97 -1.48 -21.98
N SER A 42 10.08 -2.74 -22.39
CA SER A 42 9.78 -3.15 -23.75
C SER A 42 8.25 -3.28 -23.85
N SER A 43 7.64 -2.41 -24.65
CA SER A 43 6.23 -2.59 -25.03
C SER A 43 6.10 -3.89 -25.82
N ARG A 44 5.21 -4.78 -25.39
CA ARG A 44 4.89 -6.01 -26.12
C ARG A 44 3.53 -5.87 -26.81
N TYR A 45 3.33 -6.56 -27.91
CA TYR A 45 2.02 -6.68 -28.54
C TYR A 45 1.42 -8.05 -28.23
N HIS A 46 0.17 -8.08 -27.80
CA HIS A 46 -0.57 -9.31 -27.50
C HIS A 46 -1.86 -9.34 -28.32
N THR A 47 -2.10 -10.42 -29.06
CA THR A 47 -3.38 -10.65 -29.72
C THR A 47 -4.34 -11.31 -28.74
N VAL A 48 -5.46 -10.64 -28.45
CA VAL A 48 -6.47 -11.11 -27.51
C VAL A 48 -7.07 -12.42 -28.01
N LYS A 49 -7.06 -13.45 -27.17
CA LYS A 49 -7.70 -14.75 -27.43
C LYS A 49 -9.00 -14.89 -26.63
N ARG A 50 -9.85 -15.86 -26.98
CA ARG A 50 -11.04 -16.18 -26.19
C ARG A 50 -10.61 -16.52 -24.75
N GLY A 51 -11.24 -15.86 -23.78
CA GLY A 51 -10.93 -16.01 -22.36
C GLY A 51 -9.85 -15.06 -21.83
N ASP A 52 -9.17 -14.29 -22.69
CA ASP A 52 -8.28 -13.24 -22.21
C ASP A 52 -9.09 -12.10 -21.60
N THR A 53 -8.62 -11.60 -20.46
CA THR A 53 -9.17 -10.42 -19.79
C THR A 53 -8.05 -9.43 -19.54
N LEU A 54 -8.38 -8.13 -19.47
CA LEU A 54 -7.39 -7.11 -19.11
C LEU A 54 -6.72 -7.39 -17.77
N TYR A 55 -7.47 -7.94 -16.82
CA TYR A 55 -6.93 -8.36 -15.53
C TYR A 55 -5.90 -9.50 -15.69
N GLY A 56 -6.25 -10.58 -16.39
CA GLY A 56 -5.33 -11.70 -16.65
C GLY A 56 -4.06 -11.26 -17.40
N LEU A 57 -4.22 -10.40 -18.41
CA LEU A 57 -3.09 -9.83 -19.15
C LEU A 57 -2.22 -8.96 -18.25
N SER A 58 -2.81 -8.11 -17.40
CA SER A 58 -2.04 -7.27 -16.48
C SER A 58 -1.16 -8.10 -15.54
N ARG A 59 -1.70 -9.21 -15.00
CA ARG A 59 -0.98 -10.14 -14.13
C ARG A 59 0.12 -10.88 -14.88
N ARG A 60 -0.18 -11.37 -16.08
CA ARG A 60 0.77 -12.12 -16.92
C ARG A 60 1.96 -11.27 -17.36
N TYR A 61 1.71 -10.02 -17.70
CA TYR A 61 2.73 -9.09 -18.19
C TYR A 61 3.30 -8.16 -17.09
N LYS A 62 2.92 -8.39 -15.83
CA LYS A 62 3.34 -7.57 -14.66
C LYS A 62 3.13 -6.07 -14.89
N THR A 63 2.00 -5.73 -15.50
CA THR A 63 1.59 -4.35 -15.75
C THR A 63 0.27 -4.06 -15.05
N SER A 64 -0.25 -2.85 -15.20
CA SER A 64 -1.54 -2.45 -14.64
C SER A 64 -2.62 -2.40 -15.72
N VAL A 65 -3.87 -2.71 -15.36
CA VAL A 65 -5.03 -2.61 -16.26
C VAL A 65 -5.13 -1.20 -16.85
N SER A 66 -4.98 -0.18 -16.00
CA SER A 66 -4.97 1.23 -16.40
C SER A 66 -3.86 1.56 -17.39
N ALA A 67 -2.67 0.97 -17.24
CA ALA A 67 -1.56 1.16 -18.17
C ALA A 67 -1.87 0.56 -19.55
N ILE A 68 -2.47 -0.63 -19.60
CA ILE A 68 -2.91 -1.25 -20.85
C ILE A 68 -4.03 -0.41 -21.49
N GLN A 69 -5.00 0.06 -20.71
CA GLN A 69 -6.10 0.90 -21.20
C GLN A 69 -5.56 2.19 -21.82
N ARG A 70 -4.68 2.90 -21.11
CA ARG A 70 -4.03 4.12 -21.62
C ARG A 70 -3.22 3.87 -22.88
N ALA A 71 -2.45 2.76 -22.93
CA ALA A 71 -1.62 2.43 -24.10
C ALA A 71 -2.44 2.07 -25.36
N ASN A 72 -3.72 1.71 -25.21
CA ASN A 72 -4.61 1.31 -26.30
C ASN A 72 -5.85 2.21 -26.45
N HIS A 73 -5.91 3.32 -25.70
CA HIS A 73 -7.06 4.23 -25.63
C HIS A 73 -8.40 3.50 -25.37
N LEU A 74 -8.38 2.46 -24.54
CA LEU A 74 -9.58 1.71 -24.17
C LEU A 74 -10.37 2.48 -23.12
N LYS A 75 -11.67 2.69 -23.36
CA LYS A 75 -12.60 3.35 -22.42
C LYS A 75 -13.15 2.42 -21.34
N GLY A 76 -12.86 1.12 -21.40
CA GLY A 76 -13.41 0.13 -20.49
C GLY A 76 -12.55 -1.12 -20.35
N THR A 77 -13.12 -2.15 -19.74
CA THR A 77 -12.49 -3.46 -19.52
C THR A 77 -12.80 -4.47 -20.62
N VAL A 78 -13.73 -4.15 -21.53
CA VAL A 78 -14.11 -4.99 -22.65
C VAL A 78 -13.04 -4.95 -23.73
N ILE A 79 -12.48 -6.11 -24.07
CA ILE A 79 -11.49 -6.29 -25.12
C ILE A 79 -12.02 -7.25 -26.18
N GLY A 80 -11.91 -6.87 -27.44
CA GLY A 80 -12.34 -7.70 -28.57
C GLY A 80 -11.33 -8.81 -28.85
N ILE A 81 -11.82 -10.04 -28.99
CA ILE A 81 -11.00 -11.18 -29.42
C ILE A 81 -10.44 -10.90 -30.82
N GLY A 82 -9.18 -11.29 -31.05
CA GLY A 82 -8.46 -11.06 -32.30
C GLY A 82 -7.82 -9.67 -32.43
N LYS A 83 -8.08 -8.74 -31.49
CA LYS A 83 -7.44 -7.42 -31.51
C LYS A 83 -6.01 -7.50 -30.95
N ARG A 84 -5.09 -6.75 -31.56
CA ARG A 84 -3.73 -6.58 -31.06
C ARG A 84 -3.72 -5.44 -30.04
N LEU A 85 -3.39 -5.76 -28.80
CA LEU A 85 -3.21 -4.80 -27.72
C LEU A 85 -1.72 -4.56 -27.46
N ARG A 86 -1.36 -3.28 -27.34
CA ARG A 86 -0.07 -2.81 -26.86
C ARG A 86 -0.03 -2.92 -25.34
N ILE A 87 0.85 -3.76 -24.83
CA ILE A 87 1.03 -3.97 -23.39
C ILE A 87 2.33 -3.30 -22.96
N PRO A 88 2.27 -2.16 -22.26
CA PRO A 88 3.45 -1.52 -21.71
C PRO A 88 4.00 -2.35 -20.55
N ALA A 89 5.29 -2.68 -20.57
CA ALA A 89 6.00 -3.17 -19.40
C ALA A 89 6.17 -2.01 -18.41
N SER A 90 5.93 -2.26 -17.11
CA SER A 90 6.16 -1.30 -16.01
C SER A 90 7.35 -1.71 -15.16
#